data_AF-A0A447N437-F1
#
_entry.id   AF-A0A447N437-F1
#
_cell.length_a   1.000
_cell.length_b   1.000
_cell.length_c   1.000
_cell.angle_alpha   90.00
_cell.angle_beta   90.00
_cell.angle_gamma   90.00
#
_symmetry.space_group_name_H-M   'P 1'
#
loop_
_entity.id
_entity.type
_entity.pdbx_description
1 polymer ?
#
loop_
_entity_poly.entity_id
_entity_poly.type
_entity_poly.pdbx_seq_one_letter_code
_entity_poly.pdbx_strand_id
1 'polypeptide(L)' 'MGATTFRRRLEKAGLTIDVKHYAIENVPDDADIIVTHASLEGRVKRVSDKPLILIKNYIGDPCLDDLFNHLTSN' A
#
# COMPACT_ATOMS: atom_id res chain seq x y z
N MET A 1 -6.77 -9.59 -2.52
CA MET A 1 -5.91 -10.12 -3.61
C MET A 1 -4.67 -9.26 -3.84
N GLY A 2 -4.76 -7.94 -4.05
CA GLY A 2 -3.58 -7.09 -4.28
C GLY A 2 -2.53 -7.12 -3.16
N ALA A 3 -2.95 -6.92 -1.89
CA ALA A 3 -2.04 -6.89 -0.74
C ALA A 3 -1.21 -8.18 -0.58
N THR A 4 -1.82 -9.36 -0.75
CA THR A 4 -1.12 -10.65 -0.64
C THR A 4 -0.09 -10.83 -1.75
N THR A 5 -0.42 -10.42 -2.99
CA THR A 5 0.51 -10.48 -4.12
C THR A 5 1.69 -9.54 -3.91
N PHE A 6 1.42 -8.31 -3.46
CA PHE A 6 2.45 -7.32 -3.18
C PHE A 6 3.39 -7.77 -2.04
N ARG A 7 2.81 -8.29 -0.95
CA ARG A 7 3.57 -8.90 0.16
C ARG A 7 4.53 -9.98 -0.31
N ARG A 8 4.03 -10.95 -1.07
CA ARG A 8 4.86 -12.03 -1.63
C ARG A 8 5.99 -11.52 -2.51
N ARG A 9 5.77 -10.41 -3.22
CA ARG A 9 6.79 -9.78 -4.06
C ARG A 9 7.90 -9.15 -3.21
N LEU A 10 7.55 -8.48 -2.11
CA LEU A 10 8.51 -7.92 -1.15
C LEU A 10 9.32 -9.03 -0.44
N GLU A 11 8.64 -10.08 0.03
CA GLU A 11 9.29 -11.25 0.65
C GLU A 11 10.31 -11.89 -0.31
N LYS A 12 9.97 -12.03 -1.60
CA LYS A 12 10.90 -12.52 -2.64
C LYS A 12 12.10 -11.62 -2.88
N ALA A 13 11.97 -10.32 -2.64
CA ALA A 13 13.06 -9.36 -2.71
C ALA A 13 13.92 -9.33 -1.45
N GLY A 14 13.62 -10.17 -0.44
CA GLY A 14 14.33 -10.20 0.84
C GLY A 14 13.93 -9.08 1.81
N LEU A 15 12.87 -8.33 1.51
CA LEU A 15 12.38 -7.26 2.36
C LEU A 15 11.45 -7.84 3.44
N THR A 16 11.72 -7.49 4.70
CA THR A 16 10.86 -7.85 5.84
C THR A 16 9.94 -6.69 6.18
N ILE A 17 8.89 -6.50 5.37
CA ILE A 17 7.89 -5.44 5.53
C ILE A 17 6.55 -6.08 5.88
N ASP A 18 5.86 -5.56 6.91
CA ASP A 18 4.53 -6.03 7.27
C ASP A 18 3.47 -5.45 6.33
N VAL A 19 2.77 -6.33 5.63
CA VAL A 19 1.68 -5.96 4.71
C VAL A 19 0.39 -6.56 5.21
N LYS A 20 -0.50 -5.68 5.69
CA LYS A 20 -1.83 -6.02 6.19
C LYS A 20 -2.90 -5.28 5.40
N HIS A 21 -4.12 -5.79 5.46
CA HIS A 21 -5.30 -5.14 4.88
C HIS A 21 -6.24 -4.76 6.01
N TYR A 22 -6.78 -3.55 5.92
CA TYR A 22 -7.73 -3.01 6.89
C TYR A 22 -8.89 -2.36 6.15
N ALA A 23 -10.05 -2.27 6.81
CA ALA A 23 -11.07 -1.31 6.42
C ALA A 23 -10.54 0.11 6.64
N ILE A 24 -11.00 1.08 5.84
CA ILE A 24 -10.51 2.47 5.90
C ILE A 24 -10.64 3.03 7.31
N GLU A 25 -11.74 2.73 7.99
CA GLU A 25 -12.04 3.22 9.35
C GLU A 25 -11.20 2.53 10.44
N ASN A 26 -10.56 1.40 10.12
CA ASN A 26 -9.81 0.57 11.07
C ASN A 26 -8.31 0.54 10.76
N VAL A 27 -7.82 1.42 9.89
CA VAL A 27 -6.38 1.55 9.65
C VAL A 27 -5.72 2.02 10.94
N PRO A 28 -4.71 1.31 11.45
CA PRO A 28 -4.07 1.69 12.70
C PRO A 28 -3.11 2.88 12.51
N ASP A 29 -2.91 3.66 13.58
CA ASP A 29 -2.06 4.85 13.57
C ASP A 29 -0.56 4.53 13.43
N ASP A 30 -0.17 3.27 13.66
CA ASP A 30 1.20 2.79 13.44
C ASP A 30 1.50 2.46 11.97
N ALA A 31 0.52 2.56 11.07
CA ALA A 31 0.75 2.39 9.65
C ALA A 31 1.69 3.48 9.12
N ASP A 32 2.72 3.06 8.38
CA ASP A 32 3.67 3.97 7.72
C ASP A 32 3.14 4.47 6.38
N ILE A 33 2.52 3.59 5.59
CA ILE A 33 2.05 3.87 4.23
C ILE A 33 0.71 3.17 4.01
N ILE A 34 -0.25 3.89 3.44
CA ILE A 34 -1.55 3.35 3.02
C ILE A 34 -1.57 3.24 1.50
N VAL A 35 -1.99 2.09 0.98
CA VAL A 35 -2.21 1.86 -0.44
C VAL A 35 -3.69 1.62 -0.69
N THR A 36 -4.33 2.44 -1.52
CA THR A 36 -5.77 2.33 -1.80
C THR A 36 -6.11 2.78 -3.22
N HIS A 37 -7.32 2.49 -3.67
CA HIS A 37 -7.78 2.94 -4.99
C HIS A 37 -8.01 4.47 -5.01
N ALA A 38 -7.66 5.12 -6.13
CA ALA A 38 -7.80 6.57 -6.31
C ALA A 38 -9.20 7.12 -5.98
N SER A 39 -10.27 6.36 -6.23
CA SER A 39 -11.64 6.75 -5.90
C SER A 39 -11.93 6.85 -4.40
N LEU A 40 -11.09 6.27 -3.54
CA LEU A 40 -11.24 6.23 -2.09
C LEU A 40 -10.35 7.24 -1.36
N GLU A 41 -9.53 8.00 -2.09
CA GLU A 41 -8.61 9.00 -1.54
C GLU A 41 -9.30 9.92 -0.54
N GLY A 42 -10.43 10.52 -0.94
CA GLY A 42 -11.17 11.47 -0.11
C GLY A 42 -11.76 10.85 1.16
N ARG A 43 -11.92 9.52 1.23
CA ARG A 43 -12.33 8.83 2.47
C ARG A 43 -11.14 8.62 3.38
N VAL A 44 -10.01 8.17 2.84
CA VAL A 44 -8.80 7.92 3.64
C VAL A 44 -8.27 9.21 4.26
N LYS A 45 -8.22 10.31 3.49
CA LYS A 45 -7.79 11.63 3.99
C LYS A 45 -8.67 12.22 5.11
N ARG A 46 -9.87 11.67 5.34
CA ARG A 46 -10.74 12.09 6.45
C ARG A 46 -10.48 11.35 7.74
N VAL A 47 -9.83 10.18 7.66
CA VAL A 47 -9.58 9.29 8.80
C VAL A 47 -8.12 9.16 9.15
N SER A 48 -7.22 9.48 8.22
CA SER A 48 -5.77 9.32 8.38
C SER A 48 -5.01 10.34 7.55
N ASP A 49 -3.95 10.90 8.16
CA ASP A 49 -3.01 11.82 7.51
C ASP A 49 -1.73 11.11 7.03
N LYS A 50 -1.74 9.77 6.99
CA LYS A 50 -0.58 8.97 6.59
C LYS A 50 -0.30 9.10 5.08
N PRO A 51 0.96 8.89 4.67
CA PRO A 51 1.33 8.79 3.26
C PRO A 51 0.42 7.83 2.49
N LEU A 52 -0.16 8.33 1.40
CA LEU A 52 -1.16 7.61 0.62
C LEU A 52 -0.68 7.36 -0.80
N ILE A 53 -0.74 6.11 -1.22
CA ILE A 53 -0.42 5.68 -2.59
C ILE A 53 -1.71 5.26 -3.27
N LEU A 54 -2.05 5.99 -4.32
CA LEU A 54 -3.30 5.83 -5.06
C LEU A 54 -3.05 4.93 -6.27
N ILE A 55 -3.69 3.77 -6.25
CA ILE A 55 -3.67 2.82 -7.36
C ILE A 55 -4.96 2.92 -8.17
N LYS A 56 -4.90 2.56 -9.45
CA LYS A 56 -6.08 2.38 -10.31
C LYS A 56 -6.44 0.91 -10.45
N ASN A 57 -5.47 0.01 -10.27
CA ASN A 57 -5.71 -1.42 -10.25
C ASN A 57 -5.01 -2.10 -9.07
N TYR A 58 -5.60 -3.16 -8.55
CA TYR A 58 -5.01 -3.91 -7.42
C TYR A 58 -3.87 -4.83 -7.85
N ILE A 59 -3.70 -5.03 -9.16
CA ILE A 59 -2.70 -5.91 -9.76
C ILE A 59 -2.15 -5.22 -11.00
N GLY A 60 -0.81 -5.16 -11.13
CA GLY A 60 -0.14 -4.61 -12.30
C GLY A 60 -0.32 -3.10 -12.46
N ASP A 61 -0.50 -2.39 -11.35
CA ASP A 61 -0.57 -0.93 -11.37
C ASP A 61 0.84 -0.33 -11.29
N PRO A 62 1.17 0.64 -12.17
CA PRO A 62 2.49 1.28 -12.17
C PRO A 62 2.87 1.91 -10.82
N CYS A 63 1.92 2.45 -10.05
CA CYS A 63 2.22 3.04 -8.75
C CYS A 63 2.64 1.98 -7.71
N LEU A 64 2.18 0.73 -7.85
CA LEU A 64 2.69 -0.38 -7.03
C LEU A 64 4.11 -0.77 -7.45
N ASP A 65 4.40 -0.76 -8.74
CA ASP A 65 5.74 -1.03 -9.25
C ASP A 65 6.75 0.04 -8.79
N ASP A 66 6.38 1.32 -8.88
CA ASP A 66 7.20 2.43 -8.40
C ASP A 66 7.43 2.35 -6.89
N LEU A 67 6.38 2.06 -6.11
CA LEU A 67 6.50 1.82 -4.68
C LEU A 67 7.46 0.67 -4.38
N PHE A 68 7.31 -0.44 -5.09
CA PHE A 68 8.20 -1.59 -4.92
C PHE A 68 9.65 -1.21 -5.22
N ASN A 69 9.89 -0.52 -6.33
CA ASN A 69 11.22 -0.06 -6.71
C ASN A 69 11.80 0.86 -5.63
N HIS A 70 11.05 1.86 -5.15
CA HIS A 70 11.48 2.74 -4.06
C HIS A 70 11.83 1.99 -2.77
N LEU A 71 11.10 0.93 -2.43
CA LEU A 71 11.39 0.12 -1.23
C LEU A 71 12.60 -0.81 -1.42
N THR A 72 12.93 -1.18 -2.66
CA THR A 72 14.08 -2.04 -2.99
C THR A 72 15.35 -1.26 -3.35
N SER A 73 15.21 -0.03 -3.84
CA SER A 73 16.31 0.88 -4.16
C SER A 73 16.82 1.50 -2.87
N ASN A 74 17.72 0.79 -2.21
CA ASN A 74 18.47 1.23 -1.05
C ASN A 74 19.53 2.28 -1.44
#